data_AF-A0A183PKE6-F1
#
_entry.id   AF-A0A183PKE6-F1
#
_cell.length_a   1.000
_cell.length_b   1.000
_cell.length_c   1.000
_cell.angle_alpha   90.00
_cell.angle_beta   90.00
_cell.angle_gamma   90.00
#
_symmetry.space_group_name_H-M   'P 1'
#
loop_
_entity.id
_entity.type
_entity.pdbx_description
1 polymer ?
#
loop_
_entity_poly.entity_id
_entity_poly.type
_entity_poly.pdbx_seq_one_letter_code
_entity_poly.pdbx_strand_id
1 'polypeptide(L)'
;MSSPKRRCFRQRNASESSTEDEIVEGEKSGESSGLEEYEKEELTRQNDLKERDAFVKRLVDRDQQQTKGVSSRSASKHEEALRKITSGEVSREEMIAELRKASRRTYLRKRQSDKLADLQAEIQDEELFFENEELTEKEKAELLYKKTILAVAKSHQQAGELENIFRYYIPTEEKRPEDHELKGSESKLNDEGKRWEQEHLSSALYSFGAKDKVEQEVCSLCYYFLRSF
;
A
#
# COMPACT_ATOMS: atom_id res chain seq x y z
N MET A 1 -10.22 -33.84 24.62
CA MET A 1 -9.50 -33.84 23.33
C MET A 1 -10.50 -34.14 22.25
N SER A 2 -10.72 -33.22 21.30
CA SER A 2 -11.75 -33.38 20.26
C SER A 2 -11.11 -33.87 18.97
N SER A 3 -11.50 -35.05 18.52
CA SER A 3 -10.94 -35.71 17.33
C SER A 3 -11.35 -35.00 16.04
N PRO A 4 -10.48 -34.90 15.03
CA PRO A 4 -10.80 -34.17 13.80
C PRO A 4 -11.80 -34.96 12.95
N LYS A 5 -12.90 -34.28 12.54
CA LYS A 5 -13.90 -34.85 11.61
C LYS A 5 -13.25 -35.12 10.25
N ARG A 6 -13.33 -36.37 9.79
CA ARG A 6 -12.94 -36.77 8.44
C ARG A 6 -13.94 -36.20 7.42
N ARG A 7 -13.43 -35.54 6.38
CA ARG A 7 -14.24 -35.08 5.25
C ARG A 7 -14.48 -36.27 4.31
N CYS A 8 -15.74 -36.62 4.09
CA CYS A 8 -16.12 -37.63 3.10
C CYS A 8 -16.06 -37.00 1.70
N PHE A 9 -14.97 -37.22 0.97
CA PHE A 9 -14.95 -37.01 -0.47
C PHE A 9 -15.63 -38.19 -1.15
N ARG A 10 -16.65 -37.92 -1.96
CA ARG A 10 -17.27 -38.92 -2.83
C ARG A 10 -16.22 -39.29 -3.89
N GLN A 11 -15.76 -40.53 -3.90
CA GLN A 11 -14.88 -41.00 -4.95
C GLN A 11 -15.63 -40.91 -6.29
N ARG A 12 -15.02 -40.21 -7.24
CA ARG A 12 -15.51 -40.13 -8.61
C ARG A 12 -15.04 -41.41 -9.29
N ASN A 13 -15.97 -42.24 -9.73
CA ASN A 13 -15.65 -43.45 -10.48
C ASN A 13 -14.84 -43.04 -11.73
N ALA A 14 -13.65 -43.60 -11.87
CA ALA A 14 -12.88 -43.49 -13.11
C ALA A 14 -13.63 -44.32 -14.16
N SER A 15 -14.16 -43.65 -15.17
CA SER A 15 -14.56 -44.32 -16.40
C SER A 15 -13.28 -44.59 -17.18
N GLU A 16 -12.86 -45.85 -17.16
CA GLU A 16 -11.86 -46.42 -18.06
C GLU A 16 -12.46 -46.45 -19.47
N SER A 17 -12.14 -45.44 -20.28
CA SER A 17 -12.38 -45.47 -21.71
C SER A 17 -11.19 -46.14 -22.37
N SER A 18 -11.21 -47.48 -22.41
CA SER A 18 -10.30 -48.27 -23.25
C SER A 18 -10.60 -47.90 -24.69
N THR A 19 -9.68 -47.16 -25.31
CA THR A 19 -9.71 -46.89 -26.74
C THR A 19 -8.60 -47.77 -27.29
N GLU A 20 -8.99 -48.95 -27.79
CA GLU A 20 -8.10 -49.86 -28.48
C GLU A 20 -7.66 -49.17 -29.78
N ASP A 21 -6.38 -48.79 -29.88
CA ASP A 21 -5.79 -48.29 -31.11
C ASP A 21 -5.55 -49.47 -32.06
N GLU A 22 -6.51 -49.73 -32.96
CA GLU A 22 -6.29 -50.55 -34.15
C GLU A 22 -5.50 -49.72 -35.18
N ILE A 23 -4.21 -50.04 -35.31
CA ILE A 23 -3.33 -49.51 -36.35
C ILE A 23 -3.73 -50.16 -37.68
N VAL A 24 -4.52 -49.46 -38.48
CA VAL A 24 -4.77 -49.81 -39.88
C VAL A 24 -3.70 -49.15 -40.74
N GLU A 25 -2.74 -49.95 -41.23
CA GLU A 25 -1.85 -49.53 -42.31
C GLU A 25 -2.64 -49.45 -43.62
N GLY A 26 -2.84 -48.23 -44.11
CA GLY A 26 -3.45 -47.90 -45.39
C GLY A 26 -2.46 -47.14 -46.28
N GLU A 27 -2.27 -47.69 -47.47
CA GLU A 27 -1.29 -47.38 -48.52
C GLU A 27 -1.08 -45.89 -48.88
N LYS A 28 0.20 -45.51 -49.00
CA LYS A 28 0.66 -44.24 -49.57
C LYS A 28 0.30 -44.13 -51.04
N SER A 29 -0.69 -43.29 -51.37
CA SER A 29 -0.83 -42.70 -52.70
C SER A 29 -1.68 -41.42 -52.70
N GLY A 30 -1.30 -40.44 -51.87
CA GLY A 30 -1.88 -39.09 -51.92
C GLY A 30 -1.33 -38.07 -50.91
N GLU A 31 -0.14 -38.33 -50.34
CA GLU A 31 0.27 -37.87 -49.00
C GLU A 31 0.63 -36.39 -48.77
N SER A 32 0.60 -35.48 -49.75
CA SER A 32 1.02 -34.09 -49.46
C SER A 32 -0.10 -33.21 -48.91
N SER A 33 -1.37 -33.51 -49.22
CA SER A 33 -2.49 -32.60 -48.90
C SER A 33 -3.19 -32.93 -47.57
N GLY A 34 -3.24 -34.22 -47.18
CA GLY A 34 -3.91 -34.66 -45.94
C GLY A 34 -3.03 -34.49 -44.68
N LEU A 35 -1.71 -34.60 -44.80
CA LEU A 35 -0.77 -34.32 -43.71
C LEU A 35 -0.80 -32.83 -43.30
N GLU A 36 -0.92 -31.91 -44.26
CA GLU A 36 -1.08 -30.49 -43.99
C GLU A 36 -2.42 -30.15 -43.31
N GLU A 37 -3.47 -30.92 -43.57
CA GLU A 37 -4.78 -30.75 -42.92
C GLU A 37 -4.74 -31.24 -41.47
N TYR A 38 -4.10 -32.39 -41.24
CA TYR A 38 -3.83 -32.91 -39.89
C TYR A 38 -2.95 -31.98 -39.05
N GLU A 39 -1.92 -31.38 -39.65
CA GLU A 39 -1.08 -30.37 -38.99
C GLU A 39 -1.87 -29.11 -38.61
N LYS A 40 -2.82 -28.68 -39.45
CA LYS A 40 -3.71 -27.56 -39.14
C LYS A 40 -4.66 -27.88 -37.98
N GLU A 41 -5.19 -29.11 -37.92
CA GLU A 41 -6.04 -29.57 -36.82
C GLU A 41 -5.29 -29.70 -35.49
N GLU A 42 -4.04 -30.15 -35.49
CA GLU A 42 -3.26 -30.18 -34.26
C GLU A 42 -2.87 -28.76 -33.80
N LEU A 43 -2.64 -27.83 -34.74
CA LEU A 43 -2.40 -26.43 -34.41
C LEU A 43 -3.62 -25.76 -33.79
N THR A 44 -4.84 -26.03 -34.26
CA THR A 44 -6.07 -25.48 -33.65
C THR A 44 -6.25 -26.02 -32.23
N ARG A 45 -6.05 -27.32 -32.03
CA ARG A 45 -6.08 -27.95 -30.70
C ARG A 45 -5.04 -27.35 -29.74
N GLN A 46 -3.82 -27.11 -30.21
CA GLN A 46 -2.79 -26.45 -29.40
C GLN A 46 -3.14 -24.99 -29.09
N ASN A 47 -3.77 -24.27 -30.02
CA ASN A 47 -4.22 -22.90 -29.79
C ASN A 47 -5.32 -22.86 -28.74
N ASP A 48 -6.30 -23.77 -28.78
CA ASP A 48 -7.36 -23.87 -27.76
C ASP A 48 -6.78 -24.12 -26.35
N LEU A 49 -5.79 -24.99 -26.24
CA LEU A 49 -5.09 -25.24 -24.97
C LEU A 49 -4.34 -24.00 -24.49
N LYS A 50 -3.63 -23.31 -25.39
CA LYS A 50 -2.91 -22.06 -25.08
C LYS A 50 -3.88 -20.95 -24.66
N GLU A 51 -5.03 -20.83 -25.30
CA GLU A 51 -6.07 -19.84 -24.96
C GLU A 51 -6.68 -20.12 -23.60
N ARG A 52 -6.98 -21.39 -23.30
CA ARG A 52 -7.46 -21.81 -21.98
C ARG A 52 -6.45 -21.48 -20.88
N ASP A 53 -5.19 -21.83 -21.09
CA ASP A 53 -4.13 -21.57 -20.11
C ASP A 53 -3.83 -20.07 -19.98
N ALA A 54 -3.90 -19.30 -21.07
CA ALA A 54 -3.79 -17.85 -21.05
C ALA A 54 -4.97 -17.19 -20.30
N PHE A 55 -6.19 -17.72 -20.43
CA PHE A 55 -7.34 -17.25 -19.68
C PHE A 55 -7.20 -17.52 -18.18
N VAL A 56 -6.73 -18.72 -17.80
CA VAL A 56 -6.42 -19.05 -16.40
C VAL A 56 -5.36 -18.10 -15.86
N LYS A 57 -4.29 -17.83 -16.61
CA LYS A 57 -3.27 -16.84 -16.21
C LYS A 57 -3.88 -15.45 -15.98
N ARG A 58 -4.70 -14.94 -16.91
CA ARG A 58 -5.39 -13.65 -16.72
C ARG A 58 -6.30 -13.62 -15.49
N LEU A 59 -6.96 -14.73 -15.17
CA LEU A 59 -7.81 -14.84 -13.98
C LEU A 59 -6.98 -14.83 -12.71
N VAL A 60 -5.92 -15.65 -12.66
CA VAL A 60 -4.97 -15.69 -11.57
C VAL A 60 -4.27 -14.33 -11.39
N ASP A 61 -3.86 -13.66 -12.47
CA ASP A 61 -3.23 -12.34 -12.41
C ASP A 61 -4.20 -11.28 -11.90
N ARG A 62 -5.47 -11.30 -12.33
CA ARG A 62 -6.52 -10.42 -11.80
C ARG A 62 -6.71 -10.63 -10.31
N ASP A 63 -6.85 -11.88 -9.87
CA ASP A 63 -7.03 -12.24 -8.47
C ASP A 63 -5.77 -11.89 -7.65
N GLN A 64 -4.57 -12.13 -8.18
CA GLN A 64 -3.31 -11.75 -7.56
C GLN A 64 -3.17 -10.23 -7.45
N GLN A 65 -3.54 -9.46 -8.46
CA GLN A 65 -3.53 -7.99 -8.41
C GLN A 65 -4.51 -7.47 -7.38
N GLN A 66 -5.70 -8.08 -7.25
CA GLN A 66 -6.67 -7.73 -6.21
C GLN A 66 -6.20 -8.14 -4.80
N THR A 67 -5.48 -9.24 -4.65
CA THR A 67 -5.10 -9.80 -3.33
C THR A 67 -3.68 -9.43 -2.84
N LYS A 68 -2.75 -9.05 -3.73
CA LYS A 68 -1.35 -8.69 -3.37
C LYS A 68 -1.22 -7.46 -2.48
N GLY A 69 -2.24 -6.58 -2.45
CA GLY A 69 -2.26 -5.41 -1.59
C GLY A 69 -2.43 -5.70 -0.10
N VAL A 70 -3.00 -6.87 0.26
CA VAL A 70 -3.40 -7.17 1.63
C VAL A 70 -2.49 -8.20 2.31
N SER A 71 -2.08 -9.25 1.59
CA SER A 71 -1.35 -10.37 2.20
C SER A 71 0.15 -10.10 2.42
N SER A 72 0.83 -9.41 1.49
CA SER A 72 2.29 -9.23 1.51
C SER A 72 2.82 -8.46 2.73
N ARG A 73 2.09 -7.42 3.17
CA ARG A 73 2.46 -6.60 4.34
C ARG A 73 2.11 -7.26 5.69
N SER A 74 1.11 -8.14 5.72
CA SER A 74 0.74 -8.87 6.94
C SER A 74 1.50 -10.18 7.11
N ALA A 75 1.92 -10.81 6.01
CA ALA A 75 2.67 -12.07 6.02
C ALA A 75 4.05 -11.90 6.67
N SER A 76 4.79 -10.83 6.37
CA SER A 76 6.14 -10.61 6.95
C SER A 76 6.12 -10.57 8.49
N LYS A 77 5.16 -9.87 9.10
CA LYS A 77 5.05 -9.81 10.57
C LYS A 77 4.65 -11.14 11.20
N HIS A 78 3.80 -11.90 10.51
CA HIS A 78 3.39 -13.21 11.00
C HIS A 78 4.54 -14.22 10.91
N GLU A 79 5.29 -14.20 9.80
CA GLU A 79 6.46 -15.04 9.60
C GLU A 79 7.59 -14.71 10.59
N GLU A 80 7.85 -13.43 10.87
CA GLU A 80 8.79 -13.02 11.91
C GLU A 80 8.36 -13.52 13.29
N ALA A 81 7.07 -13.43 13.62
CA ALA A 81 6.55 -13.92 14.89
C ALA A 81 6.69 -15.46 15.00
N LEU A 82 6.42 -16.19 13.92
CA LEU A 82 6.65 -17.64 13.86
C LEU A 82 8.14 -17.96 14.03
N ARG A 83 9.04 -17.20 13.39
CA ARG A 83 10.50 -17.36 13.55
C ARG A 83 10.95 -17.16 15.00
N LYS A 84 10.35 -16.24 15.75
CA LYS A 84 10.62 -16.01 17.19
C LYS A 84 10.14 -17.16 18.08
N ILE A 85 8.99 -17.78 17.77
CA ILE A 85 8.58 -19.01 18.48
C ILE A 85 9.55 -20.15 18.16
N THR A 86 9.87 -20.34 16.88
CA THR A 86 10.71 -21.47 16.46
C THR A 86 12.14 -21.38 16.96
N SER A 87 12.66 -20.16 17.16
CA SER A 87 13.98 -19.92 17.78
C SER A 87 13.97 -20.04 19.30
N GLY A 88 12.79 -20.13 19.93
CA GLY A 88 12.66 -20.29 21.39
C GLY A 88 12.92 -19.01 22.20
N GLU A 89 13.01 -17.85 21.54
CA GLU A 89 13.29 -16.56 22.19
C GLU A 89 12.13 -16.09 23.09
N VAL A 90 10.89 -16.45 22.74
CA VAL A 90 9.67 -15.98 23.43
C VAL A 90 8.67 -17.13 23.54
N SER A 91 8.01 -17.27 24.70
CA SER A 91 6.92 -18.23 24.84
C SER A 91 5.77 -17.88 23.90
N ARG A 92 5.09 -18.90 23.37
CA ARG A 92 3.89 -18.73 22.54
C ARG A 92 2.84 -17.88 23.25
N GLU A 93 2.70 -18.02 24.57
CA GLU A 93 1.70 -17.30 25.36
C GLU A 93 2.00 -15.79 25.47
N GLU A 94 3.27 -15.46 25.69
CA GLU A 94 3.77 -14.09 25.77
C GLU A 94 3.59 -13.37 24.42
N MET A 95 3.97 -14.04 23.33
CA MET A 95 3.81 -13.46 22.00
C MET A 95 2.33 -13.22 21.64
N ILE A 96 1.43 -14.14 22.00
CA ILE A 96 -0.01 -13.90 21.82
C ILE A 96 -0.47 -12.70 22.64
N ALA A 97 0.03 -12.51 23.87
CA ALA A 97 -0.32 -11.36 24.70
C ALA A 97 0.15 -10.03 24.08
N GLU A 98 1.36 -10.00 23.50
CA GLU A 98 1.86 -8.85 22.76
C GLU A 98 1.04 -8.55 21.51
N LEU A 99 0.69 -9.58 20.72
CA LEU A 99 -0.17 -9.44 19.55
C LEU A 99 -1.55 -8.89 19.93
N ARG A 100 -2.12 -9.31 21.06
CA ARG A 100 -3.37 -8.75 21.58
C ARG A 100 -3.23 -7.27 21.93
N LYS A 101 -2.13 -6.87 22.58
CA LYS A 101 -1.85 -5.46 22.88
C LYS A 101 -1.72 -4.62 21.60
N ALA A 102 -0.97 -5.12 20.62
CA ALA A 102 -0.80 -4.46 19.32
C ALA A 102 -2.14 -4.33 18.58
N SER A 103 -2.89 -5.43 18.47
CA SER A 103 -4.23 -5.45 17.88
C SER A 103 -5.17 -4.46 18.57
N ARG A 104 -5.23 -4.47 19.91
CA ARG A 104 -6.07 -3.54 20.69
C ARG A 104 -5.71 -2.08 20.42
N ARG A 105 -4.42 -1.72 20.39
CA ARG A 105 -3.97 -0.35 20.05
C ARG A 105 -4.46 0.06 18.66
N THR A 106 -4.32 -0.83 17.67
CA THR A 106 -4.79 -0.55 16.30
C THR A 106 -6.31 -0.41 16.23
N TYR A 107 -7.06 -1.27 16.94
CA TYR A 107 -8.51 -1.20 17.00
C TYR A 107 -8.99 0.09 17.65
N LEU A 108 -8.40 0.50 18.77
CA LEU A 108 -8.80 1.73 19.46
C LEU A 108 -8.59 2.96 18.59
N ARG A 109 -7.48 3.02 17.83
CA ARG A 109 -7.24 4.10 16.87
C ARG A 109 -8.32 4.15 15.79
N LYS A 110 -8.66 3.01 15.17
CA LYS A 110 -9.74 2.90 14.18
C LYS A 110 -11.10 3.24 14.77
N ARG A 111 -11.41 2.68 15.95
CA ARG A 111 -12.66 2.90 16.66
C ARG A 111 -12.86 4.36 17.01
N GLN A 112 -11.79 5.06 17.40
CA GLN A 112 -11.84 6.49 17.65
C GLN A 112 -12.15 7.27 16.36
N SER A 113 -11.49 6.97 15.23
CA SER A 113 -11.77 7.66 13.97
C SER A 113 -13.19 7.39 13.48
N ASP A 114 -13.64 6.14 13.55
CA ASP A 114 -14.98 5.74 13.11
C ASP A 114 -16.05 6.42 13.96
N LYS A 115 -15.89 6.46 15.29
CA LYS A 115 -16.85 7.11 16.18
C LYS A 115 -16.93 8.63 16.02
N LEU A 116 -15.82 9.28 15.67
CA LEU A 116 -15.82 10.71 15.35
C LEU A 116 -16.47 10.99 14.00
N ALA A 117 -16.27 10.11 13.02
CA ALA A 117 -16.95 10.19 11.74
C ALA A 117 -18.46 9.98 11.89
N ASP A 118 -18.88 8.96 12.66
CA ASP A 118 -20.29 8.72 12.99
C ASP A 118 -20.92 9.96 13.64
N LEU A 119 -20.30 10.53 14.69
CA LEU A 119 -20.80 11.73 15.38
C LEU A 119 -20.89 12.94 14.43
N GLN A 120 -19.91 13.10 13.54
CA GLN A 120 -19.93 14.17 12.56
C GLN A 120 -21.06 13.98 11.53
N ALA A 121 -21.28 12.75 11.06
CA ALA A 121 -22.38 12.43 10.16
C ALA A 121 -23.74 12.66 10.82
N GLU A 122 -23.92 12.23 12.08
CA GLU A 122 -25.14 12.50 12.86
C GLU A 122 -25.45 14.00 12.94
N ILE A 123 -24.44 14.83 13.23
CA ILE A 123 -24.61 16.30 13.26
C ILE A 123 -24.97 16.85 11.88
N GLN A 124 -24.31 16.36 10.82
CA GLN A 124 -24.58 16.81 9.45
C GLN A 124 -25.99 16.45 9.00
N ASP A 125 -26.45 15.23 9.29
CA ASP A 125 -27.80 14.79 8.95
C ASP A 125 -28.86 15.62 9.69
N GLU A 126 -28.64 15.91 10.97
CA GLU A 126 -29.54 16.77 11.74
C GLU A 126 -29.58 18.21 11.22
N GLU A 127 -28.43 18.77 10.84
CA GLU A 127 -28.37 20.10 10.23
C GLU A 127 -29.08 20.13 8.87
N LEU A 128 -28.86 19.12 8.02
CA LEU A 128 -29.40 19.07 6.67
C LEU A 128 -30.90 18.78 6.65
N PHE A 129 -31.38 17.84 7.46
CA PHE A 129 -32.80 17.46 7.44
C PHE A 129 -33.69 18.46 8.17
N PHE A 130 -33.18 19.13 9.21
CA PHE A 130 -33.98 20.02 10.06
C PHE A 130 -33.67 21.51 9.88
N GLU A 131 -32.89 21.91 8.86
CA GLU A 131 -32.55 23.32 8.61
C GLU A 131 -33.79 24.24 8.48
N ASN A 132 -34.86 23.71 7.87
CA ASN A 132 -36.08 24.45 7.56
C ASN A 132 -37.21 24.25 8.60
N GLU A 133 -36.97 23.48 9.66
CA GLU A 133 -37.96 23.16 10.69
C GLU A 133 -37.71 23.94 11.99
N GLU A 134 -38.78 24.26 12.72
CA GLU A 134 -38.68 24.89 14.03
C GLU A 134 -38.32 23.88 15.11
N LEU A 135 -37.02 23.72 15.37
CA LEU A 135 -36.50 22.84 16.43
C LEU A 135 -36.93 23.34 17.83
N THR A 136 -37.33 22.39 18.68
CA THR A 136 -37.62 22.64 20.10
C THR A 136 -36.36 23.04 20.87
N GLU A 137 -36.53 23.67 22.03
CA GLU A 137 -35.39 24.07 22.88
C GLU A 137 -34.52 22.87 23.29
N LYS A 138 -35.14 21.71 23.51
CA LYS A 138 -34.44 20.47 23.89
C LYS A 138 -33.57 19.96 22.75
N GLU A 139 -34.12 19.87 21.54
CA GLU A 139 -33.38 19.41 20.36
C GLU A 139 -32.23 20.36 20.02
N LYS A 140 -32.44 21.67 20.14
CA LYS A 140 -31.36 22.66 20.00
C LYS A 140 -30.24 22.44 21.01
N ALA A 141 -30.59 22.19 22.28
CA ALA A 141 -29.60 21.92 23.32
C ALA A 141 -28.83 20.60 23.05
N GLU A 142 -29.50 19.56 22.57
CA GLU A 142 -28.89 18.28 22.19
C GLU A 142 -27.93 18.43 21.00
N LEU A 143 -28.34 19.17 19.96
CA LEU A 143 -27.50 19.49 18.81
C LEU A 143 -26.24 20.26 19.22
N LEU A 144 -26.41 21.29 20.07
CA LEU A 144 -25.28 22.04 20.62
C LEU A 144 -24.35 21.13 21.44
N TYR A 145 -24.91 20.24 22.26
CA TYR A 145 -24.14 19.29 23.04
C TYR A 145 -23.29 18.37 22.15
N LYS A 146 -23.86 17.78 21.09
CA LYS A 146 -23.12 16.96 20.12
C LYS A 146 -21.99 17.74 19.46
N LYS A 147 -22.25 18.97 19.04
CA LYS A 147 -21.23 19.88 18.47
C LYS A 147 -20.09 20.17 19.45
N THR A 148 -20.41 20.42 20.73
CA THR A 148 -19.38 20.65 21.75
C THR A 148 -18.52 19.41 21.98
N ILE A 149 -19.12 18.20 22.02
CA ILE A 149 -18.37 16.95 22.14
C ILE A 149 -17.41 16.78 20.96
N LEU A 150 -17.89 17.01 19.74
CA LEU A 150 -17.05 16.94 18.53
C LEU A 150 -15.85 17.90 18.66
N ALA A 151 -16.10 19.16 19.04
CA ALA A 151 -15.06 20.18 19.18
C ALA A 151 -14.02 19.81 20.26
N VAL A 152 -14.49 19.33 21.42
CA VAL A 152 -13.61 18.86 22.51
C VAL A 152 -12.78 17.66 22.04
N ALA A 153 -13.37 16.72 21.32
CA ALA A 153 -12.63 15.56 20.83
C ALA A 153 -11.58 15.92 19.76
N LYS A 154 -11.91 16.82 18.83
CA LYS A 154 -10.96 17.32 17.82
C LYS A 154 -9.82 18.12 18.45
N SER A 155 -10.13 19.00 19.40
CA SER A 155 -9.08 19.76 20.12
C SER A 155 -8.17 18.85 20.94
N HIS A 156 -8.68 17.78 21.56
CA HIS A 156 -7.86 16.79 22.24
C HIS A 156 -6.90 16.06 21.28
N GLN A 157 -7.35 15.70 20.06
CA GLN A 157 -6.47 15.11 19.05
C GLN A 157 -5.35 16.07 18.63
N GLN A 158 -5.69 17.32 18.36
CA GLN A 158 -4.73 18.37 18.01
C GLN A 158 -3.72 18.63 19.14
N ALA A 159 -4.19 18.69 20.40
CA ALA A 159 -3.33 18.86 21.56
C ALA A 159 -2.32 17.69 21.68
N GLY A 160 -2.78 16.45 21.50
CA GLY A 160 -1.90 15.28 21.52
C GLY A 160 -0.86 15.28 20.38
N GLU A 161 -1.21 15.80 19.20
CA GLU A 161 -0.26 15.99 18.10
C GLU A 161 0.79 17.04 18.45
N LEU A 162 0.37 18.21 18.97
CA LEU A 162 1.27 19.27 19.42
C LEU A 162 2.21 18.79 20.52
N GLU A 163 1.69 18.11 21.55
CA GLU A 163 2.51 17.52 22.61
C GLU A 163 3.57 16.55 22.06
N ASN A 164 3.22 15.76 21.04
CA ASN A 164 4.15 14.82 20.42
C ASN A 164 5.35 15.53 19.76
N ILE A 165 5.14 16.72 19.20
CA ILE A 165 6.20 17.54 18.58
C ILE A 165 7.23 17.99 19.63
N PHE A 166 6.76 18.36 20.82
CA PHE A 166 7.61 18.95 21.86
C PHE A 166 8.33 17.93 22.76
N ARG A 167 8.12 16.62 22.57
CA ARG A 167 8.78 15.59 23.39
C ARG A 167 10.21 15.37 22.91
N TYR A 168 11.15 15.44 23.86
CA TYR A 168 12.56 15.15 23.61
C TYR A 168 12.73 13.79 22.92
N TYR A 169 13.40 13.80 21.77
CA TYR A 169 13.74 12.61 21.02
C TYR A 169 15.12 12.09 21.45
N ILE A 170 15.17 10.85 21.95
CA ILE A 170 16.45 10.17 22.22
C ILE A 170 16.86 9.48 20.91
N PRO A 171 17.99 9.85 20.31
CA PRO A 171 18.46 9.23 19.09
C PRO A 171 18.70 7.73 19.29
N THR A 172 18.25 6.95 18.32
CA THR A 172 18.49 5.50 18.25
C THR A 172 19.49 5.21 17.14
N GLU A 173 20.18 4.06 17.15
CA GLU A 173 21.18 3.72 16.13
C GLU A 173 20.66 3.82 14.68
N GLU A 174 19.36 3.58 14.49
CA GLU A 174 18.69 3.64 13.18
C GLU A 174 18.21 5.04 12.77
N LYS A 175 18.11 6.00 13.69
CA LYS A 175 17.43 7.28 13.46
C LYS A 175 18.16 8.43 14.12
N ARG A 176 18.60 9.37 13.29
CA ARG A 176 19.31 10.57 13.73
C ARG A 176 18.31 11.61 14.25
N PRO A 177 18.72 12.54 15.12
CA PRO A 177 17.85 13.63 15.56
C PRO A 177 17.22 14.41 14.39
N GLU A 178 18.01 14.64 13.34
CA GLU A 178 17.62 15.32 12.09
C GLU A 178 16.44 14.65 11.37
N ASP A 179 16.21 13.34 11.56
CA ASP A 179 15.11 12.61 10.92
C ASP A 179 13.75 12.84 11.62
N HIS A 180 13.77 13.25 12.89
CA HIS A 180 12.57 13.54 13.68
C HIS A 180 12.14 15.01 13.58
N GLU A 181 13.05 15.91 13.18
CA GLU A 181 12.73 17.32 12.96
C GLU A 181 11.64 17.43 11.89
N LEU A 182 10.46 17.90 12.31
CA LEU A 182 9.38 18.18 11.39
C LEU A 182 9.88 19.27 10.44
N LYS A 183 9.91 18.95 9.14
CA LYS A 183 10.04 19.91 8.02
C LYS A 183 8.85 20.89 7.95
N GLY A 184 8.42 21.44 9.08
CA GLY A 184 7.45 22.51 9.20
C GLY A 184 8.21 23.80 9.52
N SER A 185 8.49 24.59 8.49
CA SER A 185 9.10 25.94 8.54
C SER A 185 10.63 26.07 8.73
N GLU A 186 11.38 24.97 8.72
CA GLU A 186 12.85 25.03 8.88
C GLU A 186 13.64 25.45 7.64
N SER A 187 12.98 25.85 6.55
CA SER A 187 13.71 26.47 5.44
C SER A 187 14.39 27.79 5.83
N LYS A 188 14.16 28.33 7.04
CA LYS A 188 14.75 29.59 7.51
C LYS A 188 15.73 29.46 8.68
N LEU A 189 15.75 28.33 9.40
CA LEU A 189 16.53 28.20 10.64
C LEU A 189 17.97 27.73 10.39
N ASN A 190 18.22 26.98 9.30
CA ASN A 190 19.56 26.53 8.91
C ASN A 190 20.14 27.31 7.70
N ASP A 191 19.56 28.46 7.37
CA ASP A 191 20.06 29.29 6.26
C ASP A 191 21.44 29.88 6.57
N GLU A 192 21.72 30.22 7.83
CA GLU A 192 22.99 30.86 8.21
C GLU A 192 24.17 29.88 8.06
N GLY A 193 24.00 28.63 8.48
CA GLY A 193 25.01 27.58 8.31
C GLY A 193 25.24 27.25 6.84
N LYS A 194 24.17 27.11 6.04
CA LYS A 194 24.28 26.87 4.59
C LYS A 194 24.92 28.05 3.85
N ARG A 195 24.61 29.29 4.26
CA ARG A 195 25.23 30.49 3.70
C ARG A 195 26.71 30.55 4.03
N TRP A 196 27.10 30.21 5.26
CA TRP A 196 28.50 30.13 5.65
C TRP A 196 29.25 29.05 4.87
N GLU A 197 28.66 27.87 4.73
CA GLU A 197 29.21 26.79 3.89
C GLU A 197 29.34 27.22 2.43
N GLN A 198 28.33 27.88 1.88
CA GLN A 198 28.32 28.38 0.50
C GLN A 198 29.33 29.51 0.29
N GLU A 199 29.50 30.41 1.26
CA GLU A 199 30.52 31.46 1.26
C GLU A 199 31.94 30.86 1.34
N HIS A 200 32.14 29.81 2.12
CA HIS A 200 33.41 29.09 2.16
C HIS A 200 33.68 28.27 0.90
N LEU A 201 32.67 27.61 0.35
CA LEU A 201 32.78 26.89 -0.93
C LEU A 201 33.07 27.85 -2.07
N SER A 202 32.40 29.00 -2.13
CA SER A 202 32.65 30.04 -3.15
C SER A 202 34.00 30.73 -2.96
N SER A 203 34.44 30.94 -1.71
CA SER A 203 35.79 31.45 -1.44
C SER A 203 36.87 30.42 -1.79
N ALA A 204 36.61 29.12 -1.61
CA ALA A 204 37.52 28.04 -1.98
C ALA A 204 37.55 27.80 -3.50
N LEU A 205 36.39 27.93 -4.17
CA LEU A 205 36.25 28.01 -5.62
C LEU A 205 36.67 29.38 -6.11
N TYR A 206 37.94 29.71 -5.88
CA TYR A 206 38.53 30.98 -6.24
C TYR A 206 38.68 31.07 -7.77
N SER A 207 37.80 31.81 -8.44
CA SER A 207 37.90 32.06 -9.88
C SER A 207 38.84 33.22 -10.17
N PHE A 208 39.77 33.03 -11.10
CA PHE A 208 40.78 34.03 -11.43
C PHE A 208 40.73 34.32 -12.93
N GLY A 209 40.14 35.45 -13.31
CA GLY A 209 40.22 35.96 -14.68
C GLY A 209 38.96 36.66 -15.16
N ALA A 210 39.13 37.69 -15.99
CA ALA A 210 38.03 38.39 -16.65
C ALA A 210 37.34 37.55 -17.74
N LYS A 211 37.95 36.44 -18.17
CA LYS A 211 37.41 35.55 -19.22
C LYS A 211 36.27 34.66 -18.69
N ASP A 212 36.37 34.16 -17.47
CA ASP A 212 35.36 33.26 -16.87
C ASP A 212 34.01 33.96 -16.66
N LYS A 213 34.01 35.28 -16.45
CA LYS A 213 32.78 36.09 -16.34
C LYS A 213 32.04 36.21 -17.67
N VAL A 214 32.77 36.36 -18.78
CA VAL A 214 32.18 36.47 -20.11
C VAL A 214 31.53 35.15 -20.53
N GLU A 215 32.15 34.01 -20.21
CA GLU A 215 31.57 32.69 -20.51
C GLU A 215 30.28 32.41 -19.73
N GLN A 216 30.19 32.84 -18.46
CA GLN A 216 28.93 32.75 -17.69
C GLN A 216 27.82 33.62 -18.27
N GLU A 217 28.12 34.86 -18.67
CA GLU A 217 27.13 35.76 -19.26
C GLU A 217 26.60 35.22 -20.59
N VAL A 218 27.48 34.71 -21.46
CA VAL A 218 27.11 34.12 -22.75
C VAL A 218 26.27 32.85 -22.57
N CYS A 219 26.63 31.99 -21.60
CA CYS A 219 25.88 30.77 -21.31
C CYS A 219 24.47 31.06 -20.74
N SER A 220 24.34 32.09 -19.91
CA SER A 220 23.04 32.51 -19.37
C SER A 220 22.11 33.07 -20.45
N LEU A 221 22.63 33.93 -21.33
CA LEU A 221 21.87 34.51 -22.46
C LEU A 221 21.45 33.43 -23.47
N CYS A 222 22.27 32.42 -23.72
CA CYS A 222 21.90 31.29 -24.56
C CYS A 222 20.76 30.45 -23.94
N TYR A 223 20.78 30.25 -22.62
CA TYR A 223 19.75 29.48 -21.92
C TYR A 223 18.39 30.21 -21.89
N TYR A 224 18.39 31.55 -21.80
CA TYR A 224 17.17 32.35 -21.91
C TYR A 224 16.64 32.43 -23.33
N PHE A 225 17.52 32.43 -24.35
CA PHE A 225 17.10 32.48 -25.75
C PHE A 225 16.45 31.16 -26.23
N LEU A 226 16.94 30.00 -25.77
CA LEU A 226 16.32 28.69 -26.09
C LEU A 226 15.03 28.38 -25.31
N ARG A 227 14.71 29.15 -24.26
CA ARG A 227 13.51 28.96 -23.44
C ARG A 227 12.39 29.97 -23.76
N SER A 228 12.66 30.91 -24.66
CA SER A 228 11.72 31.92 -25.17
C SER A 228 11.21 31.62 -26.59
N PHE A 229 11.45 30.41 -27.10
CA PHE A 229 10.85 29.86 -28.32
C PHE A 229 10.09 28.57 -27.99
#